data_AF-A0A0Q9NZH3-F1
#
_entry.id   AF-A0A0Q9NZH3-F1
#
_cell.length_a   1.000
_cell.length_b   1.000
_cell.length_c   1.000
_cell.angle_alpha   90.00
_cell.angle_beta   90.00
_cell.angle_gamma   90.00
#
_symmetry.space_group_name_H-M   'P 1'
#
loop_
_entity.id
_entity.type
_entity.pdbx_description
1 polymer ?
#
loop_
_entity_poly.entity_id
_entity_poly.type
_entity_poly.pdbx_seq_one_letter_code
_entity_poly.pdbx_strand_id
1 'polypeptide(L)'
;MYEMLIMRKTEVIIRCGTDEVRGVIAQYYPEFQLLKINNIMIPITLIDQIEIIGPDEPLTQASHRLREPRILYLVAQGGSHQ
;
A
#
# COMPACT_ATOMS: atom_id res chain seq x y z
N MET A 1 -15.25 1.35 -6.84
CA MET A 1 -13.83 1.01 -7.13
C MET A 1 -13.28 0.06 -6.08
N TYR A 2 -13.26 0.42 -4.80
CA TYR A 2 -12.75 -0.45 -3.72
C TYR A 2 -13.52 -1.76 -3.56
N GLU A 3 -14.84 -1.75 -3.76
CA GLU A 3 -15.68 -2.95 -3.66
C GLU A 3 -15.20 -4.06 -4.60
N MET A 4 -14.81 -3.72 -5.83
CA MET A 4 -14.32 -4.70 -6.81
C MET A 4 -12.98 -5.31 -6.38
N LEU A 5 -12.07 -4.49 -5.83
CA LEU A 5 -10.77 -4.95 -5.31
C LEU A 5 -10.96 -5.86 -4.09
N ILE A 6 -11.89 -5.51 -3.20
CA ILE A 6 -12.25 -6.29 -2.01
C ILE A 6 -12.88 -7.63 -2.41
N MET A 7 -13.88 -7.61 -3.30
CA MET A 7 -14.57 -8.82 -3.75
C MET A 7 -13.64 -9.81 -4.46
N ARG A 8 -12.73 -9.30 -5.31
CA ARG A 8 -11.76 -10.12 -6.04
C ARG A 8 -10.54 -10.53 -5.21
N LYS A 9 -10.41 -10.00 -3.98
CA LYS A 9 -9.23 -10.17 -3.12
C LYS A 9 -7.94 -9.85 -3.87
N THR A 10 -7.99 -8.80 -4.69
CA THR A 10 -6.87 -8.39 -5.53
C THR A 10 -5.76 -7.82 -4.65
N GLU A 11 -4.53 -8.26 -4.86
CA GLU A 11 -3.37 -7.70 -4.19
C GLU A 11 -3.07 -6.32 -4.76
N VAL A 12 -2.75 -5.36 -3.91
CA VAL A 12 -2.45 -3.97 -4.27
C VAL A 12 -1.24 -3.45 -3.50
N ILE A 13 -0.61 -2.41 -4.03
CA ILE A 13 0.33 -1.52 -3.33
C ILE A 13 -0.38 -0.19 -3.12
N ILE A 14 -0.43 0.30 -1.89
CA ILE A 14 -0.96 1.60 -1.51
C ILE A 14 0.20 2.49 -1.11
N ARG A 15 0.35 3.66 -1.76
CA ARG A 15 1.32 4.69 -1.39
C ARG A 15 0.66 5.76 -0.54
N CYS A 16 1.30 6.10 0.58
CA CYS A 16 0.88 7.16 1.50
C CYS A 16 2.13 7.96 1.92
N GLY A 17 2.38 9.09 1.27
CA GLY A 17 3.57 9.90 1.45
C GLY A 17 4.84 9.12 1.11
N THR A 18 5.66 8.85 2.12
CA THR A 18 6.91 8.08 1.99
C THR A 18 6.72 6.58 2.24
N ASP A 19 5.53 6.17 2.68
CA ASP A 19 5.24 4.79 3.06
C ASP A 19 4.51 4.04 1.93
N GLU A 20 4.81 2.74 1.83
CA GLU A 20 4.12 1.84 0.92
C GLU A 20 3.56 0.64 1.69
N VAL A 21 2.30 0.29 1.45
CA VAL A 21 1.62 -0.85 2.06
C VAL A 21 1.15 -1.80 0.98
N ARG A 22 1.70 -3.01 0.98
CA ARG A 22 1.28 -4.10 0.07
C ARG A 22 0.34 -5.06 0.76
N GLY A 23 -0.71 -5.49 0.07
CA GLY A 23 -1.61 -6.54 0.55
C GLY A 23 -2.96 -6.53 -0.14
N VAL A 24 -3.93 -7.22 0.48
CA VAL A 24 -5.31 -7.27 -0.02
C VAL A 24 -6.18 -6.32 0.80
N ILE A 25 -6.96 -5.49 0.11
CA ILE A 25 -7.95 -4.64 0.76
C ILE A 25 -9.04 -5.55 1.32
N ALA A 26 -9.17 -5.57 2.65
CA ALA A 26 -10.15 -6.38 3.34
C ALA A 26 -11.51 -5.68 3.43
N GLN A 27 -11.51 -4.36 3.65
CA GLN A 27 -12.74 -3.60 3.87
C GLN A 27 -12.56 -2.11 3.57
N TYR A 28 -13.66 -1.47 3.19
CA TYR A 28 -13.78 -0.02 3.06
C TYR A 28 -14.88 0.46 4.00
N TYR A 29 -14.56 1.48 4.81
CA TYR A 29 -15.49 2.12 5.74
C TYR A 29 -15.81 3.53 5.24
N PRO A 30 -16.89 3.71 4.45
CA PRO A 30 -17.20 4.99 3.82
C PRO A 30 -17.49 6.10 4.82
N GLU A 31 -18.18 5.79 5.91
CA GLU A 31 -18.56 6.74 6.97
C GLU A 31 -17.34 7.42 7.62
N PHE A 32 -16.21 6.70 7.69
CA PHE A 32 -14.97 7.17 8.29
C PHE A 32 -13.90 7.49 7.25
N GLN A 33 -14.18 7.28 5.96
CA GLN A 33 -13.21 7.38 4.85
C GLN A 33 -11.94 6.55 5.12
N LEU A 34 -12.09 5.35 5.67
CA LEU A 34 -10.97 4.46 6.01
C LEU A 34 -10.93 3.23 5.11
N LEU A 35 -9.73 2.83 4.75
CA LEU A 35 -9.45 1.60 4.02
C LEU A 35 -8.69 0.63 4.92
N LYS A 36 -9.18 -0.61 5.06
CA LYS A 36 -8.48 -1.67 5.78
C LYS A 36 -7.71 -2.55 4.80
N ILE A 37 -6.40 -2.58 4.96
CA ILE A 37 -5.49 -3.47 4.21
C ILE A 37 -4.68 -4.29 5.22
N ASN A 38 -4.69 -5.61 5.08
CA ASN A 38 -4.15 -6.52 6.09
C ASN A 38 -4.72 -6.19 7.51
N ASN A 39 -3.85 -5.74 8.42
CA ASN A 39 -4.19 -5.31 9.78
C ASN A 39 -4.03 -3.79 10.00
N ILE A 40 -3.93 -2.99 8.93
CA ILE A 40 -3.72 -1.55 8.98
C ILE A 40 -4.98 -0.84 8.47
N MET A 41 -5.34 0.27 9.13
CA MET A 41 -6.40 1.19 8.71
C MET A 41 -5.74 2.46 8.16
N ILE A 42 -6.03 2.80 6.92
CA ILE A 42 -5.45 3.94 6.21
C ILE A 42 -6.57 4.93 5.88
N PRO A 43 -6.49 6.20 6.32
CA PRO A 43 -7.38 7.25 5.84
C PRO A 43 -7.19 7.47 4.34
N ILE A 44 -8.29 7.45 3.58
CA ILE A 44 -8.25 7.62 2.13
C ILE A 44 -7.64 8.96 1.74
N THR A 45 -7.82 9.98 2.59
CA THR A 45 -7.23 11.31 2.40
C THR A 45 -5.70 11.32 2.40
N LEU A 46 -5.05 10.25 2.89
CA LEU A 46 -3.59 10.10 2.91
C LEU A 46 -3.07 9.17 1.82
N ILE A 47 -3.96 8.57 1.03
CA ILE A 47 -3.57 7.68 -0.06
C ILE A 47 -3.27 8.53 -1.29
N ASP A 48 -2.02 8.50 -1.73
CA ASP A 48 -1.59 9.17 -2.96
C ASP A 48 -1.89 8.31 -4.20
N GLN A 49 -1.67 6.99 -4.09
CA GLN A 49 -1.80 6.07 -5.22
C GLN A 49 -2.11 4.65 -4.75
N ILE A 50 -2.86 3.91 -5.58
CA ILE A 50 -3.07 2.47 -5.43
C ILE A 50 -2.71 1.78 -6.74
N GLU A 51 -1.80 0.82 -6.69
CA GLU A 51 -1.36 0.00 -7.83
C GLU A 51 -1.85 -1.43 -7.63
N ILE A 52 -2.40 -2.05 -8.68
CA ILE A 52 -2.90 -3.43 -8.63
C ILE A 52 -1.75 -4.39 -8.97
N ILE A 53 -1.51 -5.38 -8.11
CA ILE A 53 -0.57 -6.48 -8.35
C ILE A 53 -1.39 -7.73 -8.68
N GLY A 54 -1.53 -8.03 -9.96
CA GLY A 54 -2.18 -9.26 -10.42
C GLY A 54 -1.72 -9.60 -11.83
N PRO A 55 -1.87 -10.87 -12.27
CA PRO A 55 -1.64 -11.20 -13.67
C PRO A 55 -2.66 -10.41 -14.50
N ASP A 56 -2.14 -9.56 -15.38
CA ASP A 56 -2.90 -8.78 -16.34
C ASP A 56 -4.01 -9.63 -16.99
N GLU A 57 -5.26 -9.20 -16.88
CA GLU A 57 -5.96 -8.99 -18.14
C GLU A 57 -5.52 -7.61 -18.65
N PRO A 58 -5.16 -7.50 -19.93
CA PRO A 58 -4.23 -6.48 -20.42
C PRO A 58 -4.87 -5.09 -20.38
N LEU A 59 -4.43 -4.26 -19.45
CA LEU A 59 -4.55 -2.82 -19.56
C LEU A 59 -3.19 -2.26 -19.98
N THR A 60 -3.05 -2.17 -21.30
CA THR A 60 -2.00 -1.48 -22.04
C THR A 60 -1.46 -0.22 -21.32
N GLN A 61 -0.13 -0.10 -21.27
CA GLN A 61 0.70 1.09 -20.94
C GLN A 61 0.87 1.39 -19.43
N ALA A 62 2.06 1.64 -18.85
CA ALA A 62 3.39 1.95 -19.38
C ALA A 62 4.50 1.71 -18.33
N SER A 63 5.68 1.33 -18.82
CA SER A 63 7.04 1.62 -18.32
C SER A 63 7.39 1.33 -16.85
N HIS A 64 7.87 0.10 -16.61
CA HIS A 64 8.72 -0.23 -15.46
C HIS A 64 10.10 0.45 -15.61
N ARG A 65 10.41 1.42 -14.75
CA ARG A 65 11.79 1.70 -14.34
C ARG A 65 12.01 1.04 -12.97
N LEU A 66 12.57 -0.16 -12.98
CA LEU A 66 13.08 -0.81 -11.77
C LEU A 66 14.12 0.11 -11.11
N ARG A 67 13.83 0.57 -9.90
CA ARG A 67 14.81 1.19 -9.00
C ARG A 67 15.09 0.18 -7.89
N GLU A 68 16.36 -0.14 -7.69
CA GLU A 68 16.84 -1.17 -6.76
C GLU A 68 16.32 -0.97 -5.32
N PRO A 69 16.06 -2.07 -4.58
CA PRO A 69 15.53 -2.00 -3.22
C PRO A 69 16.59 -1.42 -2.27
N ARG A 70 16.32 -0.23 -1.74
CA ARG A 70 17.11 0.35 -0.65
C ARG A 70 16.71 -0.34 0.66
N ILE A 71 17.60 -1.15 1.19
CA ILE A 71 17.46 -1.81 2.49
C ILE A 71 17.44 -0.73 3.57
N LEU A 72 16.33 -0.64 4.31
CA LEU A 72 16.21 0.22 5.48
C LEU A 72 16.66 -0.56 6.72
N TYR A 73 17.64 -0.02 7.44
CA TYR A 73 18.12 -0.58 8.71
C TYR A 73 17.49 0.18 9.88
N LEU A 74 16.96 -0.55 10.85
CA LEU A 74 16.44 0.00 12.09
C LEU A 74 17.63 0.42 12.98
N VAL A 75 17.85 1.72 13.15
CA VAL A 75 18.89 2.24 14.05
C VAL A 75 18.24 2.58 15.40
N ALA A 76 18.38 1.70 16.38
CA ALA A 76 18.07 2.02 17.77
C ALA A 76 19.26 2.75 18.39
N GLN A 77 19.20 4.08 18.51
CA GLN A 77 20.12 4.83 19.36
C GLN A 77 19.60 4.80 20.81
N GLY A 78 20.09 3.83 21.59
CA GLY A 78 19.99 3.84 23.05
C GLY A 78 21.30 4.38 23.62
N GLY A 79 21.28 5.63 24.11
CA GLY A 79 22.43 6.29 24.71
C GLY A 79 22.97 5.52 25.92
N SER A 80 24.30 5.36 25.97
CA SER A 80 25.03 5.00 27.18
C SER A 80 25.94 6.18 27.52
N HIS A 81 25.48 7.01 28.46
CA HIS A 81 26.36 7.85 29.25
C HIS A 81 27.21 6.96 30.15
N GLN A 82 28.52 7.08 30.03
CA GLN A 82 29.47 6.97 31.15
C GLN A 82 30.69 7.82 30.83
#